data_AF-A0A9E3ALG9-F1
#
_entry.id   AF-A0A9E3ALG9-F1
#
_cell.length_a   1.000
_cell.length_b   1.000
_cell.length_c   1.000
_cell.angle_alpha   90.00
_cell.angle_beta   90.00
_cell.angle_gamma   90.00
#
_symmetry.space_group_name_H-M   'P 1'
#
loop_
_entity.id
_entity.type
_entity.pdbx_description
1 polymer ?
#
loop_
_entity_poly.entity_id
_entity_poly.type
_entity_poly.pdbx_seq_one_letter_code
_entity_poly.pdbx_strand_id
1 'polypeptide(L)'
;MAPDLVLAAAIGAVCLALASTLWALSVRRRADDRIAAFKLRINRLEGLADATQASAEAFDAAMLTLEDGETRLAWGEDSLTFCAELMDLPQTPAAERPTAVIEALMRADPDHARKLTGLIEQGEGCAFQVRGANGY
;
A
#
# COMPACT_ATOMS: atom_id res chain seq x y z
N MET A 1 -54.24 39.73 34.08
CA MET A 1 -53.11 39.07 34.77
C MET A 1 -52.53 37.88 33.98
N ALA A 2 -52.71 37.81 32.65
CA ALA A 2 -52.12 36.78 31.78
C ALA A 2 -50.87 37.22 30.95
N PRO A 3 -50.60 38.50 30.65
CA PRO A 3 -49.50 38.86 29.75
C PRO A 3 -48.11 38.60 30.36
N ASP A 4 -47.96 38.70 31.68
CA ASP A 4 -46.67 38.46 32.37
C ASP A 4 -46.24 36.99 32.32
N LEU A 5 -47.19 36.06 32.34
CA LEU A 5 -46.91 34.62 32.24
C LEU A 5 -46.42 34.24 30.85
N VAL A 6 -47.01 34.83 29.81
CA VAL A 6 -46.60 34.61 28.41
C VAL A 6 -45.21 35.17 28.16
N LEU A 7 -44.91 36.36 28.71
CA LEU A 7 -43.58 36.97 28.62
C LEU A 7 -42.51 36.11 29.33
N ALA A 8 -42.80 35.66 30.55
CA ALA A 8 -41.88 34.80 31.30
C ALA A 8 -41.64 33.46 30.59
N ALA A 9 -42.68 32.85 30.03
CA ALA A 9 -42.57 31.61 29.25
C ALA A 9 -41.75 31.81 27.97
N ALA A 10 -41.94 32.92 27.25
CA ALA A 10 -41.18 33.24 26.05
C ALA A 10 -39.69 33.40 26.34
N ILE A 11 -39.33 34.10 27.42
CA ILE A 11 -37.94 34.28 27.83
C ILE A 11 -37.29 32.94 28.18
N GLY A 12 -37.99 32.09 28.94
CA GLY A 12 -37.51 30.75 29.29
C GLY A 12 -37.26 29.86 28.06
N ALA A 13 -38.18 29.91 27.08
CA ALA A 13 -38.05 29.16 25.83
C ALA A 13 -36.82 29.63 25.01
N VAL A 14 -36.57 30.94 24.95
CA VAL A 14 -35.39 31.50 24.27
C VAL A 14 -34.11 31.06 24.98
N CYS A 15 -34.05 31.13 26.31
CA CYS A 15 -32.89 30.67 27.08
C CYS A 15 -32.59 29.18 26.85
N LEU A 16 -33.62 28.34 26.80
CA LEU A 16 -33.46 26.89 26.57
C LEU A 16 -33.05 26.59 25.12
N ALA A 17 -33.57 27.33 24.15
CA ALA A 17 -33.14 27.25 22.76
C ALA A 17 -31.66 27.62 22.61
N LEU A 18 -31.21 28.69 23.28
CA LEU A 18 -29.79 29.08 23.30
C LEU A 18 -28.91 28.04 24.01
N ALA A 19 -29.34 27.52 25.16
CA ALA A 19 -28.60 26.49 25.89
C ALA A 19 -28.46 25.19 25.07
N SER A 20 -29.54 24.74 24.43
CA SER A 20 -29.53 23.53 23.61
C SER A 20 -28.67 23.66 22.35
N THR A 21 -28.70 24.81 21.68
CA THR A 21 -27.84 25.07 20.51
C THR A 21 -26.36 25.13 20.89
N LEU A 22 -26.01 25.80 21.99
CA LEU A 22 -24.63 25.81 22.50
C LEU A 22 -24.15 24.41 22.89
N TRP A 23 -25.01 23.62 23.54
CA TRP A 23 -24.68 22.25 23.90
C TRP A 23 -24.50 21.37 22.67
N ALA A 24 -25.41 21.46 21.69
CA ALA A 24 -25.28 20.73 20.42
C ALA A 24 -23.97 21.07 19.68
N LEU A 25 -23.57 22.35 19.67
CA LEU A 25 -22.28 22.77 19.11
C LEU A 25 -21.10 22.20 19.90
N SER A 26 -21.18 22.16 21.23
CA SER A 26 -20.14 21.56 22.08
C SER A 26 -19.99 20.05 21.82
N VAL A 27 -21.11 19.34 21.68
CA VAL A 27 -21.12 17.89 21.37
C VAL A 27 -20.52 17.64 19.99
N ARG A 28 -20.90 18.45 18.98
CA ARG A 28 -20.32 18.35 17.63
C ARG A 28 -18.81 18.55 17.63
N ARG A 29 -18.33 19.60 18.31
CA ARG A 29 -16.88 19.86 18.44
C ARG A 29 -16.12 18.69 19.07
N ARG A 30 -16.65 18.11 20.15
CA ARG A 30 -16.02 16.93 20.79
C ARG A 30 -16.01 15.70 19.88
N ALA A 31 -17.03 15.51 19.05
CA ALA A 31 -17.06 14.42 18.07
C ALA A 31 -16.00 14.64 16.97
N ASP A 32 -15.89 15.87 16.46
CA ASP A 32 -14.90 16.24 15.45
C ASP A 32 -13.47 16.04 15.95
N ASP A 33 -13.18 16.42 17.20
CA ASP A 33 -11.86 16.22 17.83
C ASP A 33 -11.50 14.73 17.91
N ARG A 34 -12.46 13.86 18.25
CA ARG A 34 -12.25 12.41 18.30
C ARG A 34 -12.02 11.83 16.91
N ILE A 35 -12.77 12.29 15.90
CA ILE A 35 -12.57 11.87 14.51
C ILE A 35 -11.17 12.29 14.03
N ALA A 36 -10.74 13.52 14.32
CA ALA A 36 -9.41 14.00 13.98
C ALA A 36 -8.31 13.15 14.65
N ALA A 37 -8.47 12.81 15.93
CA ALA A 37 -7.55 11.94 16.64
C ALA A 37 -7.47 10.53 16.03
N PHE A 38 -8.62 9.93 15.67
CA PHE A 38 -8.63 8.63 14.99
C PHE A 38 -7.98 8.69 13.61
N LYS A 39 -8.24 9.73 12.81
CA LYS A 39 -7.60 9.94 11.52
C LYS A 39 -6.08 10.05 11.63
N LEU A 40 -5.58 10.80 12.61
CA LEU A 40 -4.14 10.90 12.88
C LEU A 40 -3.54 9.54 13.27
N ARG A 41 -4.26 8.73 14.05
CA ARG A 41 -3.82 7.40 14.45
C ARG A 41 -3.77 6.45 13.25
N ILE A 42 -4.79 6.48 12.39
CA ILE A 42 -4.84 5.69 11.15
C ILE A 42 -3.66 6.06 10.25
N ASN A 43 -3.47 7.35 9.95
CA ASN A 43 -2.39 7.80 9.10
C ASN A 43 -1.01 7.41 9.67
N ARG A 44 -0.82 7.49 10.99
CA ARG A 44 0.42 7.00 11.63
C ARG A 44 0.61 5.50 11.48
N LEU A 45 -0.46 4.69 11.60
CA LEU A 45 -0.38 3.24 11.42
C LEU A 45 -0.16 2.87 9.96
N GLU A 46 -0.80 3.56 9.02
CA GLU A 46 -0.58 3.42 7.58
C GLU A 46 0.86 3.76 7.23
N GLY A 47 1.41 4.88 7.70
CA GLY A 47 2.82 5.23 7.46
C GLY A 47 3.82 4.23 8.06
N LEU A 48 3.48 3.61 9.19
CA LEU A 48 4.30 2.52 9.75
C LEU A 48 4.16 1.23 8.95
N ALA A 49 2.95 0.90 8.48
CA ALA A 49 2.72 -0.26 7.62
C ALA A 49 3.42 -0.11 6.28
N ASP A 50 3.38 1.08 5.66
CA ASP A 50 4.03 1.40 4.39
C ASP A 50 5.56 1.32 4.53
N ALA A 51 6.13 1.86 5.62
CA ALA A 51 7.56 1.73 5.91
C ALA A 51 7.98 0.27 6.18
N THR A 52 7.13 -0.51 6.84
CA THR A 52 7.39 -1.93 7.13
C THR A 52 7.25 -2.77 5.86
N GLN A 53 6.26 -2.48 5.01
CA GLN A 53 6.03 -3.15 3.73
C GLN A 53 7.14 -2.82 2.73
N ALA A 54 7.53 -1.56 2.58
CA ALA A 54 8.66 -1.18 1.73
C ALA A 54 9.98 -1.83 2.18
N SER A 55 10.17 -2.01 3.49
CA SER A 55 11.31 -2.75 4.03
C SER A 55 11.21 -4.24 3.73
N ALA A 56 10.05 -4.86 3.95
CA ALA A 56 9.83 -6.28 3.69
C ALA A 56 9.92 -6.64 2.19
N GLU A 57 9.34 -5.83 1.31
CA GLU A 57 9.44 -5.97 -0.14
C GLU A 57 10.89 -5.84 -0.63
N ALA A 58 11.70 -4.97 -0.01
CA ALA A 58 13.13 -4.87 -0.34
C ALA A 58 13.96 -6.09 0.12
N PHE A 59 13.51 -6.81 1.17
CA PHE A 59 14.17 -8.03 1.64
C PHE A 59 13.73 -9.29 0.89
N ASP A 60 12.55 -9.29 0.26
CA ASP A 60 12.00 -10.43 -0.50
C ASP A 60 12.06 -10.25 -2.03
N ALA A 61 12.82 -9.26 -2.50
CA ALA A 61 12.98 -8.95 -3.92
C ALA A 61 14.44 -9.06 -4.37
N ALA A 62 14.63 -9.61 -5.58
CA ALA A 62 15.89 -9.55 -6.30
C ALA A 62 15.90 -8.36 -7.27
N MET A 63 16.95 -7.54 -7.22
CA MET A 63 17.15 -6.45 -8.19
C MET A 63 18.14 -6.89 -9.26
N LEU A 64 17.71 -6.80 -10.52
CA LEU A 64 18.52 -7.11 -11.69
C LEU A 64 18.83 -5.82 -12.46
N THR A 65 20.08 -5.63 -12.84
CA THR A 65 20.53 -4.57 -13.75
C THR A 65 20.71 -5.15 -15.14
N LEU A 66 20.17 -4.48 -16.16
CA LEU A 66 20.43 -4.78 -17.56
C LEU A 66 21.44 -3.77 -18.10
N GLU A 67 22.63 -4.24 -18.49
CA GLU A 67 23.66 -3.43 -19.13
C GLU A 67 24.09 -4.16 -20.40
N ASP A 68 24.06 -3.47 -21.56
CA ASP A 68 24.49 -4.02 -22.86
C ASP A 68 23.83 -5.35 -23.28
N GLY A 69 22.60 -5.61 -22.81
CA GLY A 69 21.87 -6.85 -23.06
C GLY A 69 22.24 -8.01 -22.13
N GLU A 70 23.16 -7.80 -21.19
CA GLU A 70 23.48 -8.75 -20.14
C GLU A 70 22.72 -8.41 -18.85
N THR A 71 22.12 -9.45 -18.26
CA THR A 71 21.41 -9.36 -16.98
C THR A 71 22.37 -9.67 -15.85
N ARG A 72 22.55 -8.74 -14.91
CA ARG A 72 23.39 -8.93 -13.72
C ARG A 72 22.56 -8.74 -12.46
N LEU A 73 22.81 -9.59 -11.46
CA LEU A 73 22.21 -9.45 -10.14
C LEU A 73 22.89 -8.30 -9.38
N ALA A 74 22.11 -7.32 -8.93
CA ALA A 74 22.59 -6.23 -8.10
C ALA A 74 22.45 -6.55 -6.61
N TRP A 75 21.31 -7.12 -6.19
CA TRP A 75 21.11 -7.68 -4.85
C TRP A 75 20.01 -8.74 -4.84
N GLY A 76 19.95 -9.54 -3.77
CA GLY A 76 18.85 -10.49 -3.52
C GLY A 76 19.08 -11.86 -4.14
N GLU A 77 20.27 -12.43 -3.93
CA GLU A 77 20.64 -13.77 -4.42
C GLU A 77 19.68 -14.84 -3.88
N ASP A 78 19.36 -14.80 -2.58
CA ASP A 78 18.42 -15.72 -1.95
C ASP A 78 17.02 -15.64 -2.59
N SER A 79 16.53 -14.42 -2.88
CA SER A 79 15.24 -14.20 -3.54
C SER A 79 15.26 -14.66 -5.01
N LEU A 80 16.39 -14.51 -5.71
CA LEU A 80 16.54 -14.99 -7.08
C LEU A 80 16.54 -16.52 -7.13
N THR A 81 17.27 -17.16 -6.21
CA THR A 81 17.28 -18.61 -6.06
C THR A 81 15.89 -19.11 -5.75
N PHE A 82 15.19 -18.51 -4.79
CA PHE A 82 13.79 -18.84 -4.48
C PHE A 82 12.87 -18.73 -5.70
N CYS A 83 13.00 -17.68 -6.51
CA CYS A 83 12.25 -17.54 -7.77
C CYS A 83 12.57 -18.64 -8.78
N ALA A 84 13.83 -19.07 -8.87
CA ALA A 84 14.24 -20.19 -9.73
C ALA A 84 13.61 -21.50 -9.25
N GLU A 85 13.56 -21.76 -7.94
CA GLU A 85 12.89 -22.94 -7.37
C GLU A 85 11.38 -22.92 -7.69
N LEU A 86 10.74 -21.75 -7.54
CA LEU A 86 9.30 -21.60 -7.76
C LEU A 86 8.90 -21.85 -9.23
N MET A 87 9.81 -21.54 -10.16
CA MET A 87 9.65 -21.77 -11.59
C MET A 87 10.13 -23.17 -12.04
N ASP A 88 10.45 -24.07 -11.09
CA ASP A 88 10.89 -25.44 -11.33
C ASP A 88 12.14 -25.51 -12.25
N LEU A 89 13.02 -24.51 -12.13
CA LEU A 89 14.31 -24.52 -12.82
C LEU A 89 15.27 -25.51 -12.14
N PRO A 90 16.11 -26.22 -12.91
CA PRO A 90 17.05 -27.17 -12.36
C PRO A 90 18.11 -26.46 -11.52
N GLN A 91 18.24 -26.82 -10.23
CA GLN A 91 19.20 -26.30 -9.23
C GLN A 91 20.66 -26.47 -9.67
N THR A 92 21.05 -25.66 -10.64
CA THR A 92 22.33 -25.68 -11.31
C THR A 92 22.82 -24.24 -11.38
N PRO A 93 24.14 -24.01 -11.33
CA PRO A 93 24.69 -22.66 -11.42
C PRO A 93 24.33 -21.92 -12.72
N ALA A 94 23.81 -22.64 -13.72
CA ALA A 94 23.33 -22.07 -14.96
C ALA A 94 21.88 -21.59 -14.90
N ALA A 95 21.03 -22.22 -14.08
CA ALA A 95 19.62 -21.91 -13.98
C ALA A 95 19.29 -20.89 -12.87
N GLU A 96 20.19 -20.73 -11.90
CA GLU A 96 20.15 -19.64 -10.90
C GLU A 96 20.64 -18.29 -11.48
N ARG A 97 21.05 -18.26 -12.76
CA ARG A 97 21.45 -17.01 -13.40
C ARG A 97 20.24 -16.10 -13.61
N PRO A 98 20.40 -14.77 -13.42
CA PRO A 98 19.36 -13.79 -13.70
C PRO A 98 18.68 -13.97 -15.06
N THR A 99 19.46 -14.32 -16.09
CA THR A 99 18.96 -14.53 -17.46
C THR A 99 18.00 -15.71 -17.53
N ALA A 100 18.31 -16.83 -16.88
CA ALA A 100 17.49 -18.04 -16.91
C ALA A 100 16.14 -17.82 -16.21
N VAL A 101 16.14 -17.06 -15.12
CA VAL A 101 14.92 -16.64 -14.39
C VAL A 101 14.07 -15.71 -15.26
N ILE A 102 14.66 -14.70 -15.92
CA ILE A 102 13.94 -13.80 -16.84
C ILE A 102 13.35 -14.59 -18.02
N GLU A 103 14.11 -15.48 -18.62
CA GLU A 103 13.63 -16.32 -19.73
C GLU A 103 12.47 -17.22 -19.31
N ALA A 104 12.54 -17.80 -18.10
CA ALA A 104 11.46 -18.60 -17.55
C ALA A 104 10.20 -17.75 -17.29
N LEU A 105 10.36 -16.53 -16.77
CA LEU A 105 9.27 -15.59 -16.56
C LEU A 105 8.58 -15.21 -17.88
N MET A 106 9.36 -14.90 -18.92
CA MET A 106 8.84 -14.60 -20.26
C MET A 106 8.11 -15.79 -20.89
N ARG A 107 8.53 -17.02 -20.56
CA ARG A 107 7.90 -18.26 -21.03
C ARG A 107 6.60 -18.57 -20.30
N ALA A 108 6.53 -18.24 -19.01
CA ALA A 108 5.34 -18.47 -18.19
C ALA A 108 4.15 -17.62 -18.64
N ASP A 109 4.39 -16.42 -19.17
CA ASP A 109 3.34 -15.54 -19.68
C ASP A 109 3.84 -14.62 -20.82
N PRO A 110 3.30 -14.75 -22.05
CA PRO A 110 3.69 -13.92 -23.19
C PRO A 110 3.28 -12.45 -23.07
N ASP A 111 2.35 -12.09 -22.18
CA ASP A 111 2.05 -10.69 -21.85
C ASP A 111 3.13 -10.08 -20.95
N HIS A 112 3.82 -10.87 -20.10
CA HIS A 112 5.00 -10.42 -19.37
C HIS A 112 6.17 -10.15 -20.31
N ALA A 113 6.37 -10.98 -21.33
CA ALA A 113 7.42 -10.77 -22.32
C ALA A 113 7.29 -9.41 -23.04
N ARG A 114 6.08 -9.05 -23.50
CA ARG A 114 5.83 -7.76 -24.16
C ARG A 114 6.04 -6.56 -23.24
N LYS A 115 5.64 -6.67 -21.97
CA LYS A 115 5.86 -5.62 -20.95
C LYS A 115 7.34 -5.46 -20.62
N LEU A 116 8.06 -6.57 -20.47
CA LEU A 116 9.48 -6.59 -20.12
C LEU A 116 10.32 -5.97 -21.24
N THR A 117 10.04 -6.29 -22.51
CA THR A 117 10.71 -5.65 -23.66
C THR A 117 10.47 -4.14 -23.70
N GLY A 118 9.22 -3.69 -23.53
CA GLY A 118 8.91 -2.25 -23.54
C GLY A 118 9.57 -1.46 -22.42
N LEU A 119 9.68 -2.05 -21.22
CA LEU A 119 10.29 -1.40 -20.06
C LEU A 119 11.83 -1.35 -20.15
N ILE A 120 12.45 -2.38 -20.73
CA ILE A 120 13.90 -2.38 -21.03
C ILE A 120 14.25 -1.26 -22.02
N GLU A 121 13.44 -1.07 -23.05
CA GLU A 121 13.65 0.00 -24.05
C GLU A 121 13.48 1.41 -23.46
N GLN A 122 12.69 1.55 -22.38
CA GLN A 122 12.39 2.82 -21.72
C GLN A 122 13.31 3.13 -20.52
N GLY A 123 14.06 2.16 -20.02
CA GLY A 123 14.95 2.33 -18.87
C GLY A 123 14.22 2.50 -17.52
N GLU A 124 12.98 2.02 -17.41
CA GLU A 124 12.18 2.12 -16.19
C GLU A 124 12.29 0.85 -15.34
N GLY A 125 12.29 1.01 -14.01
CA GLY A 125 12.29 -0.13 -13.08
C GLY A 125 10.96 -0.89 -13.11
N CYS A 126 11.02 -2.23 -13.02
CA CYS A 126 9.82 -3.07 -13.03
C CYS A 126 9.82 -4.09 -11.88
N ALA A 127 8.64 -4.35 -11.33
CA ALA A 127 8.38 -5.40 -10.36
C ALA A 127 7.44 -6.45 -10.98
N PHE A 128 7.80 -7.72 -10.85
CA PHE A 128 7.00 -8.86 -11.32
C PHE A 128 6.68 -9.79 -10.15
N GLN A 129 5.47 -10.34 -10.14
CA GLN A 129 5.09 -11.41 -9.23
C GLN A 129 5.04 -12.72 -10.01
N VAL A 130 5.74 -13.73 -9.50
CA VAL A 130 5.71 -15.08 -10.05
C VAL A 130 4.81 -15.92 -9.16
N ARG A 131 3.87 -16.64 -9.75
CA ARG A 131 3.05 -17.63 -9.05
C ARG A 131 3.56 -19.01 -9.43
N GLY A 132 3.94 -19.83 -8.45
CA GLY A 132 4.41 -21.19 -8.73
C GLY A 132 3.31 -22.07 -9.31
N ALA A 133 3.70 -23.20 -9.90
CA ALA A 133 2.76 -24.21 -10.42
C ALA A 133 1.75 -24.70 -9.37
N ASN A 134 2.08 -24.55 -8.08
CA ASN A 134 1.24 -24.91 -6.93
C ASN A 134 0.41 -23.75 -6.36
N GLY A 135 0.42 -22.57 -6.97
CA GLY A 135 -0.43 -21.44 -6.57
C GLY A 135 0.00 -20.67 -5.31
N TYR A 136 1.22 -20.92 -4.83
CA TYR A 136 1.88 -20.12 -3.79
C TYR A 136 2.87 -19.16 -4.43
#